data_AF-A0A1V0DKE9-F1
#
_entry.id   AF-A0A1V0DKE9-F1
#
_cell.length_a   1.000
_cell.length_b   1.000
_cell.length_c   1.000
_cell.angle_alpha   90.00
_cell.angle_beta   90.00
_cell.angle_gamma   90.00
#
_symmetry.space_group_name_H-M   'P 1'
#
loop_
_entity.id
_entity.type
_entity.pdbx_description
1 polymer ?
#
loop_
_entity_poly.entity_id
_entity_poly.type
_entity_poly.pdbx_seq_one_letter_code
_entity_poly.pdbx_strand_id
1 'polypeptide(L)'
;ICRHMEEKYGIPWVEYNFFGPTQIADGLRKIAAHFDDTIKEGAERVIAKYQALTDAVIAKYRPRLEGKKVMLYVGGLRPRHVITAYEDLGMEVVGTGYEFGHGDDYQRTGHYAKEGTLIYDDVTAYELEKFIEGIRPDLVGSGIKEKYPVQKMGIP
;
A
#
# COMPACT_ATOMS: atom_id res chain seq x y z
N ILE A 1 -16.15 6.66 13.22
CA ILE A 1 -17.37 5.81 13.26
C ILE A 1 -17.12 4.45 13.90
N CYS A 2 -16.05 3.69 13.55
CA CYS A 2 -15.79 2.37 14.13
C CYS A 2 -15.73 2.38 15.67
N ARG A 3 -14.94 3.28 16.26
CA ARG A 3 -14.87 3.46 17.73
C ARG A 3 -16.24 3.74 18.36
N HIS A 4 -17.08 4.56 17.72
CA HIS A 4 -18.44 4.82 18.20
C HIS A 4 -19.32 3.57 18.17
N MET A 5 -19.20 2.72 17.15
CA MET A 5 -19.97 1.46 17.09
C MET A 5 -19.54 0.48 18.18
N GLU A 6 -18.25 0.43 18.48
CA GLU A 6 -17.70 -0.35 19.60
C GLU A 6 -18.21 0.18 20.95
N GLU A 7 -18.09 1.48 21.20
CA GLU A 7 -18.53 2.11 22.45
C GLU A 7 -20.05 1.98 22.69
N LYS A 8 -20.86 2.18 21.64
CA LYS A 8 -22.32 2.26 21.78
C LYS A 8 -23.02 0.91 21.66
N TYR A 9 -22.51 0.01 20.82
CA TYR A 9 -23.18 -1.24 20.49
C TYR A 9 -22.32 -2.48 20.79
N GLY A 10 -21.10 -2.32 21.28
CA GLY A 10 -20.18 -3.43 21.55
C GLY A 10 -19.71 -4.15 20.29
N ILE A 11 -19.82 -3.52 19.11
CA ILE A 11 -19.42 -4.13 17.84
C ILE A 11 -17.92 -3.89 17.63
N PRO A 12 -17.07 -4.94 17.68
CA PRO A 12 -15.62 -4.78 17.52
C PRO A 12 -15.25 -4.41 16.09
N TRP A 13 -14.04 -3.89 15.90
CA TRP A 13 -13.48 -3.58 14.59
C TRP A 13 -12.01 -4.01 14.52
N VAL A 14 -11.54 -4.24 13.29
CA VAL A 14 -10.15 -4.63 13.03
C VAL A 14 -9.66 -4.01 11.73
N GLU A 15 -8.45 -3.46 11.72
CA GLU A 15 -7.79 -3.01 10.50
C GLU A 15 -7.28 -4.21 9.68
N TYR A 16 -7.47 -4.16 8.36
CA TYR A 16 -6.97 -5.13 7.39
C TYR A 16 -6.53 -4.42 6.11
N ASN A 17 -5.82 -5.12 5.23
CA ASN A 17 -5.33 -4.57 3.97
C ASN A 17 -5.51 -5.57 2.82
N PHE A 18 -6.17 -5.17 1.73
CA PHE A 18 -6.41 -6.01 0.56
C PHE A 18 -5.68 -5.52 -0.70
N PHE A 19 -4.52 -4.88 -0.54
CA PHE A 19 -3.61 -4.56 -1.66
C PHE A 19 -2.48 -5.58 -1.75
N GLY A 20 -2.51 -6.39 -2.82
CA GLY A 20 -1.50 -7.42 -3.08
C GLY A 20 -1.83 -8.76 -2.42
N PRO A 21 -1.44 -9.89 -3.04
CA PRO A 21 -1.73 -11.23 -2.52
C PRO A 21 -1.24 -11.45 -1.09
N THR A 22 -0.07 -10.90 -0.73
CA THR A 22 0.51 -11.06 0.62
C THR A 22 -0.40 -10.46 1.68
N GLN A 23 -0.79 -9.19 1.53
CA GLN A 23 -1.67 -8.51 2.48
C GLN A 23 -3.08 -9.09 2.46
N ILE A 24 -3.59 -9.53 1.30
CA ILE A 24 -4.91 -10.19 1.21
C ILE A 24 -4.93 -11.46 2.05
N ALA A 25 -3.92 -12.32 1.92
CA ALA A 25 -3.84 -13.56 2.70
C ALA A 25 -3.78 -13.27 4.21
N ASP A 26 -2.94 -12.32 4.63
CA ASP A 26 -2.82 -11.91 6.02
C ASP A 26 -4.12 -11.28 6.55
N GLY A 27 -4.78 -10.45 5.75
CA GLY A 27 -6.07 -9.85 6.08
C GLY A 27 -7.18 -10.88 6.24
N LEU A 28 -7.25 -11.88 5.35
CA LEU A 28 -8.21 -12.98 5.45
C LEU A 28 -7.99 -13.80 6.73
N ARG A 29 -6.74 -14.16 7.03
CA ARG A 29 -6.39 -14.88 8.26
C ARG A 29 -6.71 -14.08 9.51
N LYS A 30 -6.38 -12.79 9.52
CA LYS A 30 -6.66 -11.87 10.64
C LYS A 30 -8.16 -11.75 10.91
N ILE A 31 -8.97 -11.59 9.86
CA ILE A 31 -10.43 -11.57 9.98
C ILE A 31 -10.95 -12.91 10.51
N ALA A 32 -10.51 -14.02 9.92
CA ALA A 32 -10.99 -15.35 10.27
C ALA A 32 -10.61 -15.78 11.71
N ALA A 33 -9.51 -15.27 12.26
CA ALA A 33 -9.08 -15.52 13.63
C ALA A 33 -10.09 -15.06 14.70
N HIS A 34 -11.01 -14.15 14.35
CA HIS A 34 -12.09 -13.70 15.25
C HIS A 34 -13.32 -14.63 15.26
N PHE A 35 -13.31 -15.71 14.46
CA PHE A 35 -14.43 -16.65 14.32
C PHE A 35 -14.01 -18.08 14.63
N ASP A 36 -14.92 -19.03 14.41
CA ASP A 36 -14.69 -20.46 14.62
C ASP A 36 -13.80 -21.10 13.53
N ASP A 37 -13.48 -22.37 13.73
CA ASP A 37 -12.60 -23.12 12.84
C ASP A 37 -13.18 -23.30 11.43
N THR A 38 -14.51 -23.28 11.28
CA THR A 38 -15.14 -23.34 9.95
C THR A 38 -14.75 -22.14 9.09
N ILE A 39 -14.68 -20.95 9.70
CA ILE A 39 -14.28 -19.72 9.02
C ILE A 39 -12.77 -19.68 8.79
N LYS A 40 -11.96 -20.13 9.76
CA LYS A 40 -10.49 -20.22 9.59
C LYS A 40 -10.11 -21.16 8.44
N GLU A 41 -10.71 -22.35 8.39
CA GLU A 41 -10.53 -23.27 7.26
C GLU A 41 -11.06 -22.67 5.95
N GLY A 42 -12.17 -21.91 6.03
CA GLY A 42 -12.70 -21.17 4.89
C GLY A 42 -11.72 -20.17 4.30
N ALA A 43 -11.01 -19.42 5.15
CA ALA A 43 -9.97 -18.49 4.71
C ALA A 43 -8.85 -19.22 3.96
N GLU A 44 -8.31 -20.31 4.50
CA GLU A 44 -7.26 -21.09 3.82
C GLU A 44 -7.76 -21.71 2.50
N ARG A 45 -9.02 -22.19 2.44
CA ARG A 45 -9.62 -22.65 1.18
C ARG A 45 -9.67 -21.55 0.12
N VAL A 46 -10.01 -20.32 0.51
CA VAL A 46 -10.07 -19.17 -0.41
C VAL A 46 -8.66 -18.77 -0.86
N ILE A 47 -7.69 -18.71 0.05
CA ILE A 47 -6.29 -18.40 -0.27
C ILE A 47 -5.74 -19.43 -1.27
N ALA A 48 -5.90 -20.72 -0.98
CA ALA A 48 -5.46 -21.80 -1.86
C ALA A 48 -6.15 -21.76 -3.23
N LYS A 49 -7.45 -21.43 -3.28
CA LYS A 49 -8.20 -21.30 -4.54
C LYS A 49 -7.63 -20.24 -5.48
N TYR A 50 -7.13 -19.13 -4.94
CA TYR A 50 -6.62 -18.01 -5.75
C TYR A 50 -5.10 -18.02 -5.96
N GLN A 51 -4.36 -18.89 -5.27
CA GLN A 51 -2.90 -18.95 -5.34
C GLN A 51 -2.38 -19.06 -6.78
N ALA A 52 -2.94 -19.97 -7.58
CA ALA A 52 -2.50 -20.15 -8.97
C ALA A 52 -2.72 -18.90 -9.84
N LEU A 53 -3.77 -18.12 -9.55
CA LEU A 53 -4.03 -16.86 -10.26
C LEU A 53 -3.01 -15.79 -9.87
N THR A 54 -2.73 -15.65 -8.57
CA THR A 54 -1.77 -14.65 -8.09
C THR A 54 -0.35 -14.98 -8.54
N ASP A 55 0.03 -16.26 -8.49
CA ASP A 55 1.34 -16.73 -8.96
C ASP A 55 1.53 -16.46 -10.45
N ALA A 56 0.50 -16.70 -11.26
CA ALA A 56 0.55 -16.41 -12.70
C ALA A 56 0.73 -14.91 -12.98
N VAL A 57 0.10 -14.03 -12.19
CA VAL A 57 0.28 -12.57 -12.30
C VAL A 57 1.70 -12.17 -11.91
N ILE A 58 2.20 -12.66 -10.77
CA ILE A 58 3.56 -12.37 -10.30
C ILE A 58 4.58 -12.87 -11.33
N ALA A 59 4.49 -14.13 -11.76
CA ALA A 59 5.41 -14.72 -12.73
C ALA A 59 5.44 -13.95 -14.06
N LYS A 60 4.30 -13.38 -14.48
CA LYS A 60 4.22 -12.59 -15.71
C LYS A 60 4.82 -11.18 -15.57
N TYR A 61 4.58 -10.50 -14.45
CA TYR A 61 4.87 -9.07 -14.32
C TYR A 61 6.08 -8.73 -13.46
N ARG A 62 6.38 -9.52 -12.42
CA ARG A 62 7.53 -9.27 -11.54
C ARG A 62 8.85 -9.19 -12.32
N PRO A 63 9.19 -10.08 -13.27
CA PRO A 63 10.43 -9.95 -14.06
C PRO A 63 10.56 -8.65 -14.88
N ARG A 64 9.45 -7.93 -15.10
CA ARG A 64 9.42 -6.66 -15.83
C ARG A 64 9.57 -5.44 -14.92
N LEU A 65 9.38 -5.64 -13.61
CA LEU A 65 9.25 -4.59 -12.60
C LEU A 65 10.28 -4.74 -11.48
N GLU A 66 10.99 -5.85 -11.41
CA GLU A 66 12.01 -6.09 -10.38
C GLU A 66 13.01 -4.94 -10.29
N GLY A 67 13.21 -4.44 -9.07
CA GLY A 67 14.14 -3.35 -8.75
C GLY A 67 13.66 -1.95 -9.14
N LYS A 68 12.45 -1.80 -9.69
CA LYS A 68 11.91 -0.49 -10.08
C LYS A 68 11.51 0.33 -8.85
N LYS A 69 11.92 1.60 -8.85
CA LYS A 69 11.69 2.54 -7.74
C LYS A 69 10.40 3.33 -7.92
N VAL A 70 9.62 3.44 -6.84
CA VAL A 70 8.31 4.08 -6.84
C VAL A 70 8.27 5.20 -5.81
N MET A 71 7.67 6.33 -6.18
CA MET A 71 7.26 7.37 -5.23
C MET A 71 5.73 7.50 -5.19
N LEU A 72 5.18 7.70 -3.98
CA LEU A 72 3.73 7.75 -3.75
C LEU A 72 3.31 9.04 -3.05
N TYR A 73 2.33 9.75 -3.61
CA TYR A 73 1.68 10.88 -2.93
C TYR A 73 0.17 10.85 -3.12
N VAL A 74 -0.59 10.57 -2.07
CA VAL A 74 -2.05 10.37 -2.13
C VAL A 74 -2.68 10.96 -0.86
N GLY A 75 -3.98 10.81 -0.65
CA GLY A 75 -4.65 11.14 0.62
C GLY A 75 -4.29 10.21 1.79
N GLY A 76 -5.14 10.12 2.81
CA GLY A 76 -4.83 9.56 4.14
C GLY A 76 -4.60 8.04 4.35
N LEU A 77 -4.54 7.18 3.32
CA LEU A 77 -4.48 5.71 3.54
C LEU A 77 -3.53 4.96 2.60
N ARG A 78 -3.75 5.15 1.30
CA ARG A 78 -3.03 4.42 0.24
C ARG A 78 -1.50 4.56 0.29
N PRO A 79 -0.89 5.68 0.74
CA PRO A 79 0.56 5.81 0.76
C PRO A 79 1.30 4.71 1.53
N ARG A 80 0.70 4.13 2.59
CA ARG A 80 1.22 2.89 3.21
C ARG A 80 0.56 1.62 2.70
N HIS A 81 -0.75 1.65 2.44
CA HIS A 81 -1.52 0.42 2.17
C HIS A 81 -1.09 -0.30 0.90
N VAL A 82 -0.58 0.40 -0.11
CA VAL A 82 -0.21 -0.22 -1.39
C VAL A 82 1.24 -0.70 -1.45
N ILE A 83 2.07 -0.41 -0.43
CA ILE A 83 3.51 -0.68 -0.46
C ILE A 83 3.78 -2.16 -0.73
N THR A 84 3.18 -3.07 0.05
CA THR A 84 3.41 -4.51 -0.13
C THR A 84 2.96 -5.03 -1.51
N ALA A 85 1.94 -4.42 -2.13
CA ALA A 85 1.54 -4.80 -3.49
C ALA A 85 2.60 -4.45 -4.54
N TYR A 86 3.36 -3.36 -4.35
CA TYR A 86 4.53 -3.05 -5.16
C TYR A 86 5.66 -4.06 -4.90
N GLU A 87 5.89 -4.44 -3.64
CA GLU A 87 6.93 -5.40 -3.26
C GLU A 87 6.65 -6.83 -3.74
N ASP A 88 5.37 -7.24 -3.79
CA ASP A 88 4.94 -8.51 -4.38
C ASP A 88 5.38 -8.61 -5.86
N LEU A 89 5.48 -7.46 -6.55
CA LEU A 89 5.99 -7.33 -7.92
C LEU A 89 7.48 -6.99 -8.01
N GLY A 90 8.22 -7.02 -6.89
CA GLY A 90 9.66 -6.76 -6.85
C GLY A 90 10.04 -5.29 -6.96
N MET A 91 9.09 -4.36 -6.84
CA MET A 91 9.35 -2.92 -6.85
C MET A 91 9.70 -2.42 -5.44
N GLU A 92 10.35 -1.26 -5.38
CA GLU A 92 10.77 -0.60 -4.14
C GLU A 92 10.09 0.76 -4.01
N VAL A 93 9.29 0.96 -2.95
CA VAL A 93 8.75 2.28 -2.62
C VAL A 93 9.82 3.07 -1.89
N VAL A 94 10.42 4.04 -2.57
CA VAL A 94 11.55 4.86 -2.07
C VAL A 94 11.11 6.22 -1.54
N GLY A 95 9.86 6.60 -1.79
CA GLY A 95 9.26 7.78 -1.18
C GLY A 95 7.74 7.62 -1.06
N THR A 96 7.17 8.06 0.05
CA THR A 96 5.71 7.99 0.26
C THR A 96 5.22 9.16 1.11
N GLY A 97 4.00 9.64 0.87
CA GLY A 97 3.44 10.74 1.64
C GLY A 97 1.96 10.96 1.46
N TYR A 98 1.43 11.79 2.35
CA TYR A 98 0.00 12.00 2.52
C TYR A 98 -0.41 13.46 2.32
N GLU A 99 -1.55 13.70 1.69
CA GLU A 99 -2.17 15.05 1.64
C GLU A 99 -2.73 15.46 3.01
N PHE A 100 -3.22 14.50 3.81
CA PHE A 100 -3.95 14.77 5.06
C PHE A 100 -3.84 13.61 6.07
N GLY A 101 -2.68 12.96 6.13
CA GLY A 101 -2.43 11.90 7.12
C GLY A 101 -2.35 12.47 8.53
N HIS A 102 -2.76 11.71 9.55
CA HIS A 102 -2.59 12.10 10.95
C HIS A 102 -1.43 11.33 11.60
N GLY A 103 -1.03 11.74 12.81
CA GLY A 103 0.12 11.14 13.51
C GLY A 103 0.05 9.61 13.64
N ASP A 104 -1.15 9.03 13.79
CA ASP A 104 -1.33 7.59 13.86
C ASP A 104 -1.21 6.89 12.47
N ASP A 105 -1.47 7.58 11.36
CA ASP A 105 -1.16 7.08 10.02
C ASP A 105 0.36 6.99 9.80
N TYR A 106 1.11 8.00 10.27
CA TYR A 106 2.58 8.03 10.18
C TYR A 106 3.23 6.94 11.03
N GLN A 107 2.74 6.71 12.25
CA GLN A 107 3.18 5.60 13.10
C GLN A 107 3.00 4.26 12.38
N ARG A 108 1.84 4.03 11.76
CA ARG A 108 1.58 2.79 11.01
C ARG A 108 2.45 2.67 9.75
N THR A 109 2.80 3.79 9.12
CA THR A 109 3.63 3.80 7.90
C THR A 109 5.01 3.20 8.15
N GLY A 110 5.58 3.40 9.35
CA GLY A 110 6.86 2.82 9.73
C GLY A 110 6.92 1.29 9.72
N HIS A 111 5.78 0.59 9.75
CA HIS A 111 5.74 -0.87 9.60
C HIS A 111 5.90 -1.34 8.14
N TYR A 112 5.68 -0.44 7.17
CA TYR A 112 5.73 -0.74 5.75
C TYR A 112 6.95 -0.12 5.07
N ALA A 113 7.35 1.08 5.47
CA ALA A 113 8.47 1.80 4.88
C ALA A 113 9.81 1.16 5.28
N LYS A 114 10.73 1.02 4.32
CA LYS A 114 12.10 0.58 4.57
C LYS A 114 12.97 1.73 5.05
N GLU A 115 14.06 1.41 5.75
CA GLU A 115 15.08 2.39 6.10
C GLU A 115 15.57 3.14 4.85
N GLY A 116 15.66 4.47 4.94
CA GLY A 116 16.03 5.33 3.81
C GLY A 116 14.87 5.77 2.91
N THR A 117 13.64 5.31 3.14
CA THR A 117 12.45 5.81 2.43
C THR A 117 12.16 7.26 2.81
N LEU A 118 12.01 8.16 1.84
CA LEU A 118 11.60 9.54 2.11
C LEU A 118 10.11 9.61 2.47
N ILE A 119 9.78 10.23 3.60
CA ILE A 119 8.39 10.46 4.02
C ILE A 119 8.07 11.95 4.00
N TYR A 120 6.94 12.33 3.40
CA TYR A 120 6.48 13.73 3.30
C TYR A 120 4.99 13.88 3.65
N ASP A 121 4.66 14.98 4.31
CA ASP A 121 3.30 15.37 4.73
C ASP A 121 2.94 16.68 4.03
N ASP A 122 1.72 16.77 3.47
CA ASP A 122 1.22 17.95 2.74
C ASP A 122 2.26 18.55 1.77
N VAL A 123 2.93 17.67 1.01
CA VAL A 123 4.06 18.08 0.18
C VAL A 123 3.62 19.12 -0.85
N THR A 124 4.36 20.21 -0.94
CA THR A 124 4.10 21.23 -1.94
C THR A 124 4.48 20.72 -3.33
N ALA A 125 3.87 21.28 -4.38
CA ALA A 125 4.23 20.93 -5.76
C ALA A 125 5.72 21.13 -6.06
N TYR A 126 6.32 22.18 -5.49
CA TYR A 126 7.75 22.47 -5.63
C TYR A 126 8.63 21.38 -4.98
N GLU A 127 8.31 21.00 -3.74
CA GLU A 127 9.06 19.95 -3.04
C GLU A 127 8.94 18.61 -3.75
N LEU A 128 7.72 18.22 -4.16
CA LEU A 128 7.49 16.97 -4.87
C LEU A 128 8.29 16.92 -6.17
N GLU A 129 8.29 18.00 -6.96
CA GLU A 129 9.11 18.13 -8.16
C GLU A 129 10.61 17.97 -7.85
N LYS A 130 11.12 18.66 -6.83
CA LYS A 130 12.54 18.56 -6.45
C LYS A 130 12.93 17.18 -5.95
N PHE A 131 12.06 16.51 -5.21
CA PHE A 131 12.29 15.14 -4.77
C PHE A 131 12.31 14.17 -5.96
N ILE A 132 11.39 14.33 -6.91
CA ILE A 132 11.35 13.50 -8.12
C ILE A 132 12.59 13.73 -8.99
N GLU A 133 13.05 14.98 -9.13
CA GLU A 133 14.29 15.30 -9.85
C GLU A 133 15.54 14.69 -9.20
N GLY A 134 15.63 14.72 -7.86
CA GLY A 134 16.78 14.20 -7.12
C GLY A 134 16.78 12.67 -7.03
N ILE A 135 15.64 12.05 -6.75
CA ILE A 135 15.50 10.60 -6.57
C ILE A 135 15.46 9.87 -7.91
N ARG A 136 14.86 10.48 -8.94
CA ARG A 136 14.60 9.88 -10.26
C ARG A 136 13.91 8.50 -10.15
N PRO A 137 12.69 8.41 -9.61
CA PRO A 137 11.95 7.16 -9.55
C PRO A 137 11.59 6.65 -10.96
N ASP A 138 11.34 5.36 -11.09
CA ASP A 138 10.86 4.74 -12.32
C ASP A 138 9.34 4.90 -12.51
N LEU A 139 8.60 5.21 -11.45
CA LEU A 139 7.14 5.39 -11.43
C LEU A 139 6.73 6.35 -10.32
N VAL A 140 5.75 7.23 -10.58
CA VAL A 140 5.10 8.02 -9.53
C VAL A 140 3.60 7.72 -9.48
N GLY A 141 3.14 7.26 -8.32
CA GLY A 141 1.72 7.05 -8.03
C GLY A 141 1.14 8.24 -7.28
N SER A 142 0.37 9.09 -7.96
CA SER A 142 -0.26 10.26 -7.32
C SER A 142 -1.63 10.63 -7.92
N GLY A 143 -2.08 11.86 -7.70
CA GLY A 143 -3.36 12.39 -8.14
C GLY A 143 -3.35 12.96 -9.56
N ILE A 144 -4.51 13.45 -10.00
CA ILE A 144 -4.69 14.00 -11.35
C ILE A 144 -3.91 15.30 -11.57
N LYS A 145 -3.69 16.08 -10.50
CA LYS A 145 -2.97 17.35 -10.56
C LYS A 145 -1.47 17.12 -10.79
N GLU A 146 -0.93 16.02 -10.26
CA GLU A 146 0.48 15.65 -10.32
C GLU A 146 0.82 14.87 -11.61
N LYS A 147 -0.17 14.17 -12.20
CA LYS A 147 0.02 13.30 -13.38
C LYS A 147 0.77 13.96 -14.53
N TYR A 148 0.28 15.11 -15.03
CA TYR A 148 0.83 15.70 -16.26
C TYR A 148 2.21 16.36 -16.06
N PRO A 149 2.49 17.06 -14.95
CA PRO A 149 3.85 17.51 -14.63
C PRO A 149 4.85 16.36 -14.63
N VAL A 150 4.55 15.26 -13.94
CA VAL A 150 5.44 14.08 -13.85
C VAL A 150 5.66 13.45 -15.24
N GLN A 151 4.61 13.27 -16.03
CA GLN A 151 4.74 12.73 -17.39
C GLN A 151 5.62 13.62 -18.29
N LYS A 152 5.56 14.95 -18.14
CA LYS A 152 6.44 15.87 -18.88
C LYS A 152 7.92 15.77 -18.45
N MET A 153 8.20 15.26 -17.25
CA MET A 153 9.56 14.94 -16.79
C MET A 153 10.06 13.58 -17.32
N GLY A 154 9.25 12.89 -18.13
CA GLY A 154 9.57 11.58 -18.69
C GLY A 154 9.49 10.43 -17.69
N ILE A 155 8.71 10.61 -16.61
CA ILE A 155 8.51 9.58 -15.59
C ILE A 155 7.08 9.01 -15.74
N PRO A 156 6.93 7.68 -15.80
CA PRO A 156 5.64 6.99 -15.80
C PRO A 156 4.72 7.36 -14.63
#